data_AF-A0A9N8M5T9-F1
#
_entry.id   AF-A0A9N8M5T9-F1
#
_cell.length_a   1.000
_cell.length_b   1.000
_cell.length_c   1.000
_cell.angle_alpha   90.00
_cell.angle_beta   90.00
_cell.angle_gamma   90.00
#
_symmetry.space_group_name_H-M   'P 1'
#
loop_
_entity.id
_entity.type
_entity.pdbx_description
1 polymer ?
#
loop_
_entity_poly.entity_id
_entity_poly.type
_entity_poly.pdbx_seq_one_letter_code
_entity_poly.pdbx_strand_id
1 'polypeptide(L)'
;ADGPFGAFSVKRLGALGLREIKDMGALDMNKSETLVTNNTREVFPGMICGGMELAELDGLPRMGASFGGMIASGRKAAKEAAQVFDSLEVVDGDVIGAKQQ
;
A
#
# COMPACT_ATOMS: atom_id res chain seq x y z
N ALA A 1 -3.89 16.36 -7.25
CA ALA A 1 -2.78 15.49 -6.87
C ALA A 1 -2.40 15.77 -5.43
N ASP A 2 -2.06 14.73 -4.69
CA ASP A 2 -1.32 14.89 -3.43
C ASP A 2 -0.01 15.63 -3.76
N GLY A 3 0.47 16.53 -2.89
CA GLY A 3 1.52 17.50 -3.22
C GLY A 3 2.83 16.91 -3.80
N PRO A 4 3.87 17.72 -4.09
CA PRO A 4 5.11 17.24 -4.70
C PRO A 4 5.77 16.07 -3.94
N PHE A 5 5.48 15.92 -2.64
CA PHE A 5 6.00 14.86 -1.78
C PHE A 5 5.00 13.74 -1.45
N GLY A 6 3.77 13.79 -1.96
CA GLY A 6 2.79 12.73 -1.77
C GLY A 6 3.19 11.46 -2.53
N ALA A 7 2.91 10.30 -1.94
CA ALA A 7 3.13 8.98 -2.54
C ALA A 7 4.57 8.71 -3.02
N PHE A 8 5.57 9.14 -2.23
CA PHE A 8 6.97 9.08 -2.60
C PHE A 8 7.48 7.67 -2.90
N SER A 9 7.11 6.67 -2.08
CA SER A 9 7.65 5.31 -2.19
C SER A 9 7.15 4.64 -3.47
N VAL A 10 5.86 4.77 -3.78
CA VAL A 10 5.30 4.26 -5.05
C VAL A 10 5.81 5.04 -6.25
N LYS A 11 5.95 6.37 -6.17
CA LYS A 11 6.58 7.16 -7.25
C LYS A 11 8.02 6.73 -7.49
N ARG A 12 8.77 6.35 -6.45
CA ARG A 12 10.13 5.81 -6.59
C ARG A 12 10.12 4.44 -7.26
N LEU A 13 9.18 3.55 -6.93
CA LEU A 13 8.99 2.29 -7.67
C LEU A 13 8.70 2.53 -9.15
N GLY A 14 7.84 3.51 -9.46
CA GLY A 14 7.54 3.94 -10.82
C GLY A 14 8.76 4.46 -11.57
N ALA A 15 9.54 5.33 -10.94
CA ALA A 15 10.77 5.88 -11.52
C ALA A 15 11.86 4.81 -11.79
N LEU A 16 11.82 3.69 -11.06
CA LEU A 16 12.71 2.53 -11.28
C LEU A 16 12.16 1.55 -12.34
N GLY A 17 10.96 1.78 -12.88
CA GLY A 17 10.31 0.88 -13.83
C GLY A 17 9.84 -0.44 -13.21
N LEU A 18 9.79 -0.54 -11.89
CA LEU A 18 9.37 -1.75 -11.16
C LEU A 18 7.85 -1.89 -11.09
N ARG A 19 7.13 -0.78 -11.24
CA ARG A 19 5.66 -0.76 -11.20
C ARG A 19 5.09 0.40 -11.99
N GLU A 20 3.97 0.18 -12.67
CA GLU A 20 3.21 1.25 -13.33
C GLU A 20 2.42 2.07 -12.30
N ILE A 21 2.49 3.40 -12.40
CA ILE A 21 1.77 4.36 -11.56
C ILE A 21 0.63 4.94 -12.38
N LYS A 22 -0.59 4.90 -11.84
CA LYS A 22 -1.82 5.28 -12.57
C LYS A 22 -2.33 6.68 -12.25
N ASP A 23 -1.73 7.34 -11.26
CA ASP A 23 -2.14 8.62 -10.68
C ASP A 23 -3.55 8.61 -10.08
N MET A 24 -3.73 9.30 -8.96
CA MET A 24 -4.99 9.30 -8.23
C MET A 24 -6.15 9.92 -9.02
N GLY A 25 -7.30 9.25 -8.95
CA GLY A 25 -8.53 9.65 -9.63
C GLY A 25 -9.27 10.84 -8.97
N ALA A 26 -10.41 11.19 -9.57
CA ALA A 26 -11.30 12.22 -9.05
C ALA A 26 -11.85 11.90 -7.64
N LEU A 27 -12.47 12.88 -6.98
CA LEU A 27 -13.02 12.70 -5.64
C LEU A 27 -14.32 11.88 -5.68
N ASP A 28 -14.34 10.75 -4.98
CA ASP A 28 -15.54 9.95 -4.72
C ASP A 28 -15.40 9.29 -3.35
N MET A 29 -15.99 9.92 -2.32
CA MET A 29 -15.83 9.49 -0.93
C MET A 29 -16.34 8.07 -0.70
N ASN A 30 -17.52 7.74 -1.28
CA ASN A 30 -18.18 6.46 -1.04
C ASN A 30 -17.36 5.29 -1.60
N LYS A 31 -16.76 5.46 -2.78
CA LYS A 31 -15.93 4.41 -3.39
C LYS A 31 -14.52 4.39 -2.84
N SER A 32 -13.94 5.55 -2.57
CA SER A 32 -12.53 5.68 -2.18
C SER A 32 -12.21 4.88 -0.91
N GLU A 33 -13.00 5.03 0.16
CA GLU A 33 -12.68 4.39 1.44
C GLU A 33 -12.65 2.85 1.35
N THR A 34 -13.65 2.27 0.68
CA THR A 34 -13.75 0.82 0.48
C THR A 34 -12.65 0.32 -0.44
N LEU A 35 -12.38 1.03 -1.54
CA LEU A 35 -11.36 0.62 -2.50
C LEU A 35 -9.96 0.68 -1.90
N VAL A 36 -9.60 1.74 -1.18
CA VAL A 36 -8.28 1.85 -0.54
C VAL A 36 -8.09 0.76 0.50
N THR A 37 -9.11 0.51 1.33
CA THR A 37 -9.06 -0.55 2.36
C THR A 37 -8.90 -1.92 1.72
N ASN A 38 -9.72 -2.26 0.73
CA ASN A 38 -9.72 -3.59 0.11
C ASN A 38 -8.48 -3.85 -0.73
N ASN A 39 -7.90 -2.82 -1.36
CA ASN A 39 -6.71 -2.97 -2.19
C ASN A 39 -5.39 -2.90 -1.40
N THR A 40 -5.40 -2.53 -0.12
CA THR A 40 -4.17 -2.48 0.70
C THR A 40 -3.51 -3.86 0.73
N ARG A 41 -2.26 -3.94 0.29
CA ARG A 41 -1.54 -5.21 0.02
C ARG A 41 -0.05 -4.98 -0.13
N GLU A 42 0.70 -6.08 -0.25
CA GLU A 42 2.05 -6.08 -0.79
C GLU A 42 2.03 -5.73 -2.30
N VAL A 43 2.63 -4.60 -2.66
CA VAL A 43 2.62 -4.07 -4.05
C VAL A 43 3.90 -4.39 -4.81
N PHE A 44 4.95 -4.70 -4.08
CA PHE A 44 6.25 -5.17 -4.55
C PHE A 44 6.85 -6.06 -3.44
N PRO A 45 7.65 -7.10 -3.74
CA PRO A 45 8.21 -7.97 -2.71
C PRO A 45 8.90 -7.18 -1.57
N GLY A 46 8.43 -7.36 -0.34
CA GLY A 46 8.87 -6.65 0.86
C GLY A 46 8.25 -5.27 1.08
N MET A 47 7.36 -4.80 0.20
CA MET A 47 6.77 -3.46 0.25
C MET A 47 5.24 -3.52 0.25
N ILE A 48 4.66 -3.27 1.43
CA ILE A 48 3.22 -3.14 1.63
C ILE A 48 2.81 -1.69 1.48
N CYS A 49 1.77 -1.45 0.69
CA CYS A 49 1.23 -0.13 0.46
C CYS A 49 -0.25 -0.08 0.87
N GLY A 50 -0.60 0.99 1.59
CA GLY A 50 -1.95 1.30 2.02
C GLY A 50 -2.16 2.80 2.06
N GLY A 51 -3.32 3.24 2.55
CA GLY A 51 -3.69 4.64 2.63
C GLY A 51 -3.77 5.33 1.26
N MET A 52 -3.60 6.66 1.26
CA MET A 52 -3.67 7.46 0.05
C MET A 52 -2.51 7.21 -0.93
N GLU A 53 -1.38 6.66 -0.46
CA GLU A 53 -0.29 6.26 -1.34
C GLU A 53 -0.71 5.16 -2.32
N LEU A 54 -1.56 4.23 -1.87
CA LEU A 54 -2.13 3.19 -2.72
C LEU A 54 -3.06 3.76 -3.79
N ALA A 55 -3.74 4.87 -3.51
CA ALA A 55 -4.64 5.51 -4.48
C ALA A 55 -3.86 6.09 -5.68
N GLU A 56 -2.67 6.62 -5.45
CA GLU A 56 -1.78 7.08 -6.53
C GLU A 56 -1.21 5.92 -7.35
N LEU A 57 -0.92 4.78 -6.70
CA LEU A 57 -0.45 3.58 -7.38
C LEU A 57 -1.53 2.97 -8.29
N ASP A 58 -2.71 2.68 -7.72
CA ASP A 58 -3.78 1.93 -8.40
C ASP A 58 -4.76 2.84 -9.18
N GLY A 59 -4.62 4.16 -9.06
CA GLY A 59 -5.51 5.14 -9.68
C GLY A 59 -6.89 5.20 -9.05
N LEU A 60 -6.95 5.06 -7.73
CA LEU A 60 -8.22 5.05 -7.00
C LEU A 60 -8.76 6.47 -6.80
N PRO A 61 -10.09 6.64 -6.65
CA PRO A 61 -10.67 7.93 -6.29
C PRO A 61 -10.11 8.44 -4.95
N ARG A 62 -10.06 9.75 -4.77
CA ARG A 62 -9.71 10.38 -3.48
C ARG A 62 -10.91 10.49 -2.54
N MET A 63 -10.68 10.36 -1.24
CA MET A 63 -11.74 10.38 -0.20
C MET A 63 -12.02 11.76 0.43
N GLY A 64 -11.19 12.78 0.18
CA GLY A 64 -11.33 14.08 0.84
C GLY A 64 -11.09 14.00 2.35
N ALA A 65 -11.81 14.80 3.15
CA ALA A 65 -11.64 14.88 4.61
C ALA A 65 -12.39 13.77 5.37
N SER A 66 -12.22 12.52 4.93
CA SER A 66 -12.71 11.32 5.63
C SER A 66 -11.55 10.39 5.93
N PHE A 67 -11.55 9.81 7.14
CA PHE A 67 -10.39 9.07 7.67
C PHE A 67 -10.70 7.62 8.03
N GLY A 68 -11.97 7.19 7.91
CA GLY A 68 -12.39 5.82 8.26
C GLY A 68 -11.65 4.77 7.43
N GLY A 69 -11.58 4.99 6.12
CA GLY A 69 -10.83 4.12 5.21
C GLY A 69 -9.32 4.07 5.49
N MET A 70 -8.73 5.14 6.04
CA MET A 70 -7.30 5.16 6.37
C MET A 70 -6.99 4.29 7.58
N ILE A 71 -7.82 4.35 8.62
CA ILE A 71 -7.68 3.49 9.81
C ILE A 71 -7.89 2.02 9.43
N ALA A 72 -8.92 1.73 8.62
CA ALA A 72 -9.19 0.37 8.16
C ALA A 72 -8.06 -0.17 7.26
N SER A 73 -7.55 0.65 6.35
CA SER A 73 -6.39 0.33 5.52
C SER A 73 -5.15 0.04 6.37
N GLY A 74 -4.82 0.85 7.37
CA GLY A 74 -3.69 0.59 8.26
C GLY A 74 -3.82 -0.74 9.02
N ARG A 75 -5.02 -1.06 9.51
CA ARG A 75 -5.30 -2.36 10.13
C ARG A 75 -5.13 -3.52 9.15
N LYS A 76 -5.49 -3.34 7.87
CA LYS A 76 -5.25 -4.36 6.85
C LYS A 76 -3.75 -4.49 6.55
N ALA A 77 -3.03 -3.39 6.37
CA ALA A 77 -1.59 -3.39 6.15
C ALA A 77 -0.83 -4.14 7.26
N ALA A 78 -1.22 -3.96 8.52
CA ALA A 78 -0.64 -4.71 9.64
C ALA A 78 -0.86 -6.23 9.53
N LYS A 79 -2.03 -6.66 9.04
CA LYS A 79 -2.31 -8.09 8.80
C LYS A 79 -1.49 -8.64 7.64
N GLU A 80 -1.40 -7.89 6.53
CA GLU A 80 -0.54 -8.25 5.39
C GLU A 80 0.92 -8.36 5.83
N ALA A 81 1.39 -7.44 6.68
CA ALA A 81 2.75 -7.47 7.21
C ALA A 81 3.02 -8.70 8.08
N ALA A 82 2.07 -9.09 8.93
CA ALA A 82 2.17 -10.33 9.70
C ALA A 82 2.25 -11.56 8.78
N GLN A 83 1.44 -11.61 7.73
CA GLN A 83 1.46 -12.71 6.76
C GLN A 83 2.77 -12.78 5.97
N VAL A 84 3.28 -11.63 5.51
CA VAL A 84 4.58 -11.55 4.84
C VAL A 84 5.68 -11.98 5.82
N PHE A 85 5.65 -11.52 7.07
CA PHE A 85 6.63 -11.93 8.08
C PHE A 85 6.60 -13.43 8.36
N ASP A 86 5.42 -14.05 8.42
CA ASP A 86 5.29 -15.50 8.60
C ASP A 86 5.86 -16.30 7.43
N SER A 87 6.01 -15.70 6.24
CA SER A 87 6.68 -16.29 5.09
C SER A 87 8.22 -16.22 5.16
N LEU A 88 8.78 -15.46 6.10
CA LEU A 88 10.22 -15.31 6.27
C LEU A 88 10.79 -16.36 7.21
N GLU A 89 12.02 -16.77 6.96
CA GLU A 89 12.80 -17.61 7.85
C GLU A 89 13.48 -16.73 8.90
N VAL A 90 13.19 -17.03 10.18
CA VAL A 90 13.67 -16.25 11.33
C VAL A 90 14.39 -17.19 12.29
N VAL A 91 15.65 -16.91 12.58
CA VAL A 91 16.49 -17.68 13.52
C VAL A 91 17.01 -16.73 14.59
N ASP A 92 16.78 -17.06 15.86
CA ASP A 92 17.16 -16.25 17.03
C ASP A 92 16.70 -14.76 16.98
N GLY A 93 15.62 -14.50 16.24
CA GLY A 93 15.07 -13.15 16.06
C GLY A 93 15.56 -12.43 14.79
N ASP A 94 16.54 -12.98 14.08
CA ASP A 94 17.07 -12.42 12.83
C ASP A 94 16.39 -13.04 11.60
N VAL A 95 16.00 -12.18 10.64
CA VAL A 95 15.46 -12.60 9.34
C VAL A 95 16.61 -13.05 8.45
N ILE A 96 16.69 -14.36 8.16
CA ILE A 96 17.79 -14.96 7.38
C ILE A 96 17.43 -15.29 5.93
N GLY A 97 16.13 -15.25 5.57
CA GLY A 97 15.69 -15.50 4.21
C GLY A 97 14.17 -15.57 4.07
N ALA A 98 13.71 -15.96 2.89
CA ALA A 98 12.33 -16.39 2.67
C ALA A 98 12.25 -17.91 2.91
N LYS A 99 11.17 -18.40 3.55
CA LYS A 99 10.92 -19.84 3.66
C LYS A 99 10.78 -20.42 2.26
N GLN A 100 11.61 -21.41 1.93
CA GLN A 100 11.44 -22.20 0.72
C GLN A 100 10.17 -23.05 0.87
N GLN A 101 9.25 -22.94 -0.10
CA GLN A 101 8.13 -23.87 -0.23
C GLN A 101 8.61 -25.27 -0.63
#